data_AF-A0A8K0CHI9-F1
#
_entry.id   AF-A0A8K0CHI9-F1
#
_cell.length_a   1.000
_cell.length_b   1.000
_cell.length_c   1.000
_cell.angle_alpha   90.00
_cell.angle_beta   90.00
_cell.angle_gamma   90.00
#
_symmetry.space_group_name_H-M   'P 1'
#
loop_
_entity.id
_entity.type
_entity.pdbx_description
1 polymer ?
#
loop_
_entity_poly.entity_id
_entity_poly.type
_entity_poly.pdbx_seq_one_letter_code
_entity_poly.pdbx_strand_id
1 'polypeptide(L)'
;MLQHSCSKYSKVEIGQNVLVKIADVDRGCLAPGNVLAVVLFEREDLYQLATSTGVLKKLYVRNKFQPPQTTTLASSDIPIDKKFSLRTVAAKESNSVQGFLRCNCRKQCGDKKCN
;
A
#
# COMPACT_ATOMS: atom_id res chain seq x y z
N MET A 1 -26.81 7.05 -3.19
CA MET A 1 -25.40 7.37 -2.88
C MET A 1 -24.38 6.63 -3.77
N LEU A 2 -24.59 5.37 -4.17
CA LEU A 2 -23.66 4.61 -5.02
C LEU A 2 -23.47 5.18 -6.45
N GLN A 3 -24.52 5.76 -7.05
CA GLN A 3 -24.48 6.20 -8.45
C GLN A 3 -23.54 7.40 -8.72
N HIS A 4 -23.34 8.30 -7.75
CA HIS A 4 -22.50 9.49 -7.94
C HIS A 4 -20.99 9.17 -7.94
N SER A 5 -20.56 8.08 -7.29
CA SER A 5 -19.14 7.69 -7.32
C SER A 5 -18.74 7.07 -8.66
N CYS A 6 -19.64 6.33 -9.31
CA CYS A 6 -19.36 5.65 -10.58
C CYS A 6 -19.18 6.63 -11.75
N SER A 7 -19.74 7.84 -11.66
CA SER A 7 -19.56 8.89 -12.68
C SER A 7 -18.22 9.62 -12.57
N LYS A 8 -17.65 9.76 -11.36
CA LYS A 8 -16.39 10.49 -11.15
C LYS A 8 -15.13 9.66 -11.35
N TYR A 9 -15.22 8.35 -11.18
CA TYR A 9 -14.06 7.46 -11.28
C TYR A 9 -14.34 6.38 -12.33
N SER A 10 -13.51 6.34 -13.37
CA SER A 10 -13.56 5.28 -14.39
C SER A 10 -13.31 3.91 -13.76
N LYS A 11 -13.92 2.87 -14.34
CA LYS A 11 -13.66 1.48 -13.95
C LYS A 11 -12.17 1.15 -14.17
N VAL A 12 -11.64 0.29 -13.32
CA VAL A 12 -10.24 -0.17 -13.36
C VAL A 12 -10.23 -1.64 -13.72
N GLU A 13 -9.36 -2.00 -14.66
CA GLU A 13 -9.25 -3.37 -15.15
C GLU A 13 -8.44 -4.24 -14.18
N ILE A 14 -8.71 -5.54 -14.22
CA ILE A 14 -7.95 -6.53 -13.46
C ILE A 14 -6.50 -6.55 -13.97
N GLY A 15 -5.53 -6.60 -13.06
CA GLY A 15 -4.11 -6.56 -13.37
C GLY A 15 -3.52 -5.15 -13.45
N GLN A 16 -4.34 -4.09 -13.37
CA GLN A 16 -3.81 -2.72 -13.30
C GLN A 16 -3.22 -2.41 -11.93
N ASN A 17 -2.14 -1.63 -11.94
CA ASN A 17 -1.53 -1.09 -10.74
C ASN A 17 -2.36 0.09 -10.23
N VAL A 18 -2.44 0.23 -8.90
CA VAL A 18 -3.18 1.28 -8.19
C VAL A 18 -2.42 1.71 -6.94
N LEU A 19 -2.58 2.96 -6.55
CA LEU A 19 -2.06 3.52 -5.30
C LEU A 19 -3.18 3.62 -4.27
N VAL A 20 -3.00 2.97 -3.13
CA VAL A 20 -3.92 3.03 -1.99
C VAL A 20 -3.38 4.02 -0.97
N LYS A 21 -4.16 5.05 -0.64
CA LYS A 21 -3.79 6.03 0.39
C LYS A 21 -4.00 5.46 1.78
N ILE A 22 -3.01 5.62 2.65
CA ILE A 22 -3.10 5.28 4.07
C ILE A 22 -3.53 6.53 4.84
N ALA A 23 -4.42 6.37 5.82
CA ALA A 23 -4.78 7.45 6.73
C ALA A 23 -3.61 7.74 7.69
N ASP A 24 -3.40 9.00 8.07
CA ASP A 24 -2.27 9.39 8.91
C ASP A 24 -2.25 8.68 10.28
N VAL A 25 -3.42 8.28 10.81
CA VAL A 25 -3.54 7.51 12.06
C VAL A 25 -2.96 6.09 11.95
N ASP A 26 -3.10 5.47 10.78
CA ASP A 26 -2.58 4.12 10.50
C ASP A 26 -1.13 4.14 9.99
N ARG A 27 -0.65 5.32 9.62
CA ARG A 27 0.68 5.54 9.05
C ARG A 27 1.72 5.55 10.16
N GLY A 28 2.69 4.63 10.08
CA GLY A 28 3.91 4.72 10.91
C GLY A 28 4.74 5.96 10.51
N CYS A 29 5.56 6.49 11.42
CA CYS A 29 6.36 7.70 11.15
C CYS A 29 7.22 7.60 9.88
N LEU A 30 7.75 6.41 9.59
CA LEU A 30 8.58 6.14 8.40
C LEU A 30 7.79 5.49 7.26
N ALA A 31 6.49 5.25 7.44
CA ALA A 31 5.67 4.63 6.41
C ALA A 31 5.40 5.59 5.24
N PRO A 32 5.44 5.10 3.99
CA PRO A 32 4.97 5.90 2.86
C PRO A 32 3.48 6.21 3.02
N GLY A 33 3.03 7.36 2.52
CA GLY A 33 1.61 7.75 2.59
C GLY A 33 0.71 6.92 1.67
N ASN A 34 1.30 6.31 0.63
CA ASN A 34 0.61 5.49 -0.36
C ASN A 34 1.29 4.13 -0.48
N VAL A 35 0.50 3.09 -0.71
CA VAL A 35 0.98 1.74 -0.99
C VAL A 35 0.61 1.38 -2.42
N LEU A 36 1.59 0.87 -3.15
CA LEU A 36 1.40 0.37 -4.51
C LEU A 36 0.81 -1.03 -4.48
N ALA A 37 -0.28 -1.22 -5.20
CA ALA A 37 -1.04 -2.46 -5.26
C ALA A 37 -1.45 -2.79 -6.70
N VAL A 38 -1.88 -4.02 -6.93
CA VAL A 38 -2.43 -4.54 -8.18
C VAL A 38 -3.85 -5.03 -7.92
N VAL A 39 -4.76 -4.78 -8.85
CA VAL A 39 -6.13 -5.29 -8.79
C VAL A 39 -6.15 -6.77 -9.16
N LEU A 40 -6.57 -7.63 -8.24
CA LEU A 40 -6.68 -9.08 -8.47
C LEU A 40 -8.04 -9.48 -9.03
N PHE A 41 -9.12 -8.98 -8.41
CA PHE A 41 -10.47 -9.25 -8.86
C PHE A 41 -11.42 -8.14 -8.46
N GLU A 42 -12.55 -8.08 -9.16
CA GLU A 42 -13.67 -7.19 -8.89
C GLU A 42 -14.91 -8.03 -8.58
N ARG A 43 -15.66 -7.65 -7.53
CA ARG A 43 -17.01 -8.15 -7.25
C ARG A 43 -17.90 -6.97 -6.89
N GLU A 44 -18.99 -6.76 -7.64
CA GLU A 44 -20.02 -5.77 -7.29
C GLU A 44 -19.43 -4.37 -6.95
N ASP A 45 -18.55 -3.84 -7.82
CA ASP A 45 -17.82 -2.57 -7.65
C ASP A 45 -16.84 -2.49 -6.45
N LEU A 46 -16.56 -3.64 -5.83
CA LEU A 46 -15.54 -3.83 -4.81
C LEU A 46 -14.34 -4.57 -5.38
N TYR A 47 -13.15 -4.00 -5.18
CA TYR A 47 -11.89 -4.50 -5.72
C TYR A 47 -11.07 -5.17 -4.62
N GLN A 48 -10.57 -6.37 -4.90
CA GLN A 48 -9.53 -6.98 -4.09
C GLN A 48 -8.15 -6.57 -4.62
N LEU A 49 -7.32 -6.08 -3.72
CA LEU A 49 -6.03 -5.50 -4.03
C LEU A 49 -4.92 -6.38 -3.44
N ALA A 50 -3.81 -6.48 -4.17
CA ALA A 50 -2.61 -7.17 -3.73
C ALA A 50 -1.38 -6.28 -3.82
N THR A 51 -0.43 -6.53 -2.94
CA THR A 51 0.81 -5.76 -2.81
C THR A 51 1.99 -6.72 -2.92
N SER A 52 3.20 -6.20 -3.09
CA SER A 52 4.47 -6.94 -3.01
C SER A 52 4.54 -7.90 -1.81
N THR A 53 4.00 -7.46 -0.67
CA THR A 53 4.02 -8.21 0.58
C THR A 53 2.92 -9.28 0.68
N GLY A 54 1.83 -9.14 -0.08
CA GLY A 54 0.69 -10.05 -0.09
C GLY A 54 -0.66 -9.38 -0.35
N VAL A 55 -1.73 -10.13 -0.14
CA VAL A 55 -3.10 -9.71 -0.47
C VAL A 55 -3.73 -8.92 0.67
N LEU A 56 -4.43 -7.84 0.35
CA LEU A 56 -5.16 -7.06 1.34
C LEU A 56 -6.45 -7.78 1.76
N LYS A 57 -6.65 -7.91 3.08
CA LYS A 57 -7.84 -8.57 3.65
C LYS A 57 -9.15 -7.85 3.31
N LYS A 58 -9.08 -6.54 3.12
CA LYS A 58 -10.25 -5.67 2.91
C LYS A 58 -10.49 -5.48 1.42
N LEU A 59 -11.76 -5.37 1.03
CA LEU A 59 -12.16 -4.95 -0.31
C LEU A 59 -12.28 -3.43 -0.39
N TYR A 60 -11.92 -2.87 -1.54
CA TYR A 60 -11.84 -1.43 -1.75
C TYR A 60 -12.85 -0.98 -2.80
N VAL A 61 -13.51 0.15 -2.51
CA VAL A 61 -14.30 0.87 -3.51
C VAL A 61 -13.35 1.69 -4.38
N ARG A 62 -13.72 1.92 -5.63
CA ARG A 62 -12.93 2.69 -6.62
C ARG A 62 -12.35 4.02 -6.13
N ASN A 63 -13.09 4.76 -5.29
CA ASN A 63 -12.68 6.07 -4.74
C ASN A 63 -11.50 5.97 -3.73
N LYS A 64 -11.19 4.78 -3.21
CA LYS A 64 -10.15 4.61 -2.19
C LYS A 64 -8.75 4.42 -2.76
N PHE A 65 -8.62 4.38 -4.08
CA PHE A 65 -7.34 4.22 -4.75
C PHE A 65 -7.24 5.05 -6.04
N GLN A 66 -6.03 5.37 -6.45
CA GLN A 66 -5.74 6.22 -7.60
C GLN A 66 -4.87 5.46 -8.61
N PRO A 67 -4.97 5.78 -9.92
CA PRO A 67 -4.03 5.23 -10.88
C PRO A 67 -2.59 5.71 -10.57
N PRO A 68 -1.57 4.86 -10.67
CA PRO A 68 -0.19 5.24 -10.46
C PRO A 68 0.29 6.08 -11.63
N GLN A 69 1.11 7.09 -11.35
CA GLN A 69 1.65 7.97 -12.39
C GLN A 69 2.93 7.40 -13.04
N THR A 70 3.72 6.62 -12.31
CA THR A 70 5.07 6.23 -12.76
C THR A 70 5.52 4.83 -12.35
N THR A 71 4.93 4.20 -11.33
CA THR A 71 5.44 2.96 -10.75
C THR A 71 4.57 1.76 -11.08
N THR A 72 5.17 0.73 -11.67
CA THR A 72 4.54 -0.55 -11.98
C THR A 72 5.15 -1.67 -11.13
N LEU A 73 4.29 -2.47 -10.49
CA LEU A 73 4.63 -3.77 -9.90
C LEU A 73 4.26 -4.86 -10.89
N ALA A 74 5.17 -5.80 -11.11
CA ALA A 74 4.88 -7.00 -11.88
C ALA A 74 3.97 -7.94 -11.09
N SER A 75 2.98 -8.52 -11.77
CA SER A 75 1.96 -9.41 -11.18
C SER A 75 2.55 -10.74 -10.67
N SER A 76 3.75 -11.11 -11.12
CA SER A 76 4.43 -12.38 -10.81
C SER A 76 4.99 -12.44 -9.39
N ASP A 77 5.26 -11.30 -8.76
CA ASP A 77 5.97 -11.24 -7.47
C ASP A 77 5.03 -11.21 -6.26
N ILE A 78 3.74 -11.43 -6.47
CA ILE A 78 2.72 -11.26 -5.43
C ILE A 78 2.48 -12.58 -4.69
N PRO A 79 2.79 -12.68 -3.38
CA PRO A 79 2.46 -13.87 -2.60
C PRO A 79 0.96 -13.90 -2.29
N ILE A 80 0.21 -14.74 -3.01
CA ILE A 80 -1.26 -14.84 -2.91
C ILE A 80 -1.70 -15.47 -1.58
N ASP A 81 -0.88 -16.34 -1.00
CA ASP A 81 -1.23 -17.14 0.20
C ASP A 81 -1.34 -16.31 1.48
N LYS A 82 -0.70 -15.13 1.53
CA LYS A 82 -0.60 -14.32 2.74
C LYS A 82 -1.55 -13.12 2.68
N LYS A 83 -2.50 -13.08 3.62
CA LYS A 83 -3.44 -11.97 3.77
C LYS A 83 -3.00 -11.01 4.89
N PHE A 84 -2.82 -9.73 4.58
CA PHE A 84 -2.41 -8.70 5.53
C PHE A 84 -3.39 -7.52 5.58
N SER A 85 -3.34 -6.74 6.67
CA SER A 85 -4.02 -5.45 6.74
C SER A 85 -3.15 -4.37 6.09
N LEU A 86 -3.76 -3.25 5.64
CA LEU A 86 -3.00 -2.11 5.11
C LEU A 86 -1.91 -1.64 6.06
N ARG A 87 -2.24 -1.55 7.35
CA ARG A 87 -1.31 -1.11 8.39
C ARG A 87 -0.09 -2.02 8.48
N THR A 88 -0.32 -3.34 8.45
CA THR A 88 0.77 -4.32 8.49
C THR A 88 1.62 -4.28 7.22
N VAL A 89 1.02 -4.07 6.05
CA VAL A 89 1.77 -3.90 4.80
C VAL A 89 2.61 -2.63 4.86
N ALA A 90 2.02 -1.49 5.26
CA ALA A 90 2.72 -0.22 5.40
C ALA A 90 3.90 -0.30 6.38
N ALA A 91 3.72 -0.99 7.49
CA ALA A 91 4.77 -1.21 8.48
C ALA A 91 5.93 -2.05 7.93
N LYS A 92 5.63 -3.09 7.14
CA LYS A 92 6.64 -3.95 6.51
C LYS A 92 7.43 -3.22 5.44
N GLU A 93 6.76 -2.45 4.57
CA GLU A 93 7.41 -1.63 3.54
C GLU A 93 8.36 -0.59 4.14
N SER A 94 8.08 -0.11 5.34
CA SER A 94 8.90 0.90 6.03
C SER A 94 9.87 0.35 7.06
N ASN A 95 9.92 -0.97 7.26
CA ASN A 95 10.60 -1.61 8.40
C ASN A 95 10.27 -0.93 9.75
N SER A 96 9.09 -0.32 9.86
CA SER A 96 8.69 0.44 11.04
C SER A 96 8.02 -0.50 12.03
N VAL A 97 8.78 -0.95 13.02
CA VAL A 97 8.23 -1.47 14.28
C VAL A 97 7.66 -0.28 15.07
N GLN A 98 6.77 -0.51 16.04
CA GLN A 98 6.40 0.54 16.99
C GLN A 98 7.66 1.09 17.67
N GLY A 99 7.91 2.38 17.48
CA GLY A 99 9.13 3.07 17.94
C GLY A 99 9.98 3.59 16.78
N PHE A 100 11.01 4.36 17.10
CA PHE A 100 12.00 4.78 16.13
C PHE A 100 13.05 3.68 15.99
N LEU A 101 13.41 3.33 14.74
CA LEU A 101 14.62 2.55 14.50
C LEU A 101 15.81 3.37 15.00
N ARG A 102 16.33 3.01 16.16
CA ARG A 102 17.57 3.59 16.67
C ARG A 102 18.72 2.94 15.93
N CYS A 103 19.59 3.76 15.36
CA CYS A 103 20.87 3.25 14.92
C CYS A 103 21.68 2.79 16.15
N ASN A 104 22.46 1.72 16.00
CA ASN A 104 23.38 1.24 17.05
C ASN A 104 24.69 2.06 17.10
N CYS A 105 24.70 3.24 16.49
CA CYS A 105 25.88 4.09 16.37
C CYS A 105 26.21 4.69 17.74
N ARG A 106 27.38 4.33 18.29
CA ARG A 106 27.86 4.85 19.58
C ARG A 106 28.47 6.25 19.49
N LYS A 107 28.72 6.75 18.27
CA LYS A 107 29.28 8.08 17.99
C LYS A 107 28.17 9.03 17.54
N GLN A 108 28.32 10.33 17.81
CA GLN A 108 27.43 11.35 17.25
C GLN A 108 27.46 11.25 15.71
N CYS A 109 26.29 11.09 15.08
CA CYS A 109 26.11 10.88 13.64
C CYS A 109 26.42 12.14 12.80
N GLY A 110 27.63 12.70 12.91
CA GLY A 110 28.06 13.89 12.17
C GLY A 110 28.04 13.67 10.65
N ASP A 111 28.54 12.52 10.19
CA ASP A 111 28.66 12.22 8.76
C ASP A 111 27.42 11.55 8.15
N LYS A 112 26.31 11.43 8.90
CA LYS A 112 25.06 10.72 8.50
C LYS A 112 25.26 9.27 8.02
N LYS A 113 26.43 8.69 8.23
CA LYS A 113 26.77 7.30 7.92
C LYS A 113 26.84 6.51 9.22
N CYS A 114 26.21 5.34 9.22
CA CYS A 114 26.36 4.35 10.28
C CYS A 114 27.20 3.21 9.72
N ASN A 115 28.35 2.95 10.36
CA ASN A 115 29.27 1.85 10.05
C ASN A 115 29.20 0.83 11.18
#